data_AF-X1JWI4-F1
#
_entry.id   AF-X1JWI4-F1
#
_cell.length_a   1.000
_cell.length_b   1.000
_cell.length_c   1.000
_cell.angle_alpha   90.00
_cell.angle_beta   90.00
_cell.angle_gamma   90.00
#
_symmetry.space_group_name_H-M   'P 1'
#
loop_
_entity.id
_entity.type
_entity.pdbx_description
1 polymer ?
#
loop_
_entity_poly.entity_id
_entity_poly.type
_entity_poly.pdbx_seq_one_letter_code
_entity_poly.pdbx_strand_id
1 'polypeptide(L)' 'LFKTLQAVAVENRGEIRWSRIIEELRDSLAGKPLVDAAEKLAHRLHKAGVKVLMRA' A
#
# COMPACT_ATOMS: atom_id res chain seq x y z
N LEU A 1 4.60 8.48 -1.12
CA LEU A 1 4.06 7.12 -0.86
C LEU A 1 2.56 7.08 -0.57
N PHE A 2 2.06 7.51 0.61
CA PHE A 2 0.64 7.34 0.95
C PHE A 2 -0.31 7.99 -0.07
N LYS A 3 -0.11 9.28 -0.40
CA LYS A 3 -0.91 9.98 -1.42
C LYS A 3 -0.80 9.35 -2.81
N THR A 4 0.37 8.82 -3.15
CA THR A 4 0.63 8.11 -4.42
C THR A 4 -0.21 6.83 -4.49
N LEU A 5 -0.13 5.99 -3.47
CA LEU A 5 -0.90 4.73 -3.37
C LEU A 5 -2.41 5.01 -3.30
N GLN A 6 -2.81 6.09 -2.63
CA GLN A 6 -4.21 6.52 -2.58
C GLN A 6 -4.71 6.94 -3.96
N ALA A 7 -3.93 7.71 -4.73
CA ALA A 7 -4.29 8.10 -6.10
C ALA A 7 -4.42 6.87 -7.01
N VAL A 8 -3.44 5.97 -6.97
CA VAL A 8 -3.47 4.70 -7.71
C VAL A 8 -4.70 3.87 -7.34
N ALA A 9 -5.06 3.83 -6.04
CA ALA A 9 -6.26 3.15 -5.60
C ALA A 9 -7.52 3.80 -6.17
N VAL A 10 -7.64 5.13 -6.14
CA VAL A 10 -8.78 5.85 -6.73
C VAL A 10 -8.93 5.54 -8.22
N GLU A 11 -7.84 5.51 -8.98
CA GLU A 11 -7.85 5.09 -10.39
C GLU A 11 -8.29 3.63 -10.57
N ASN A 12 -7.97 2.76 -9.61
CA ASN A 12 -8.37 1.34 -9.59
C ASN A 12 -9.66 1.10 -8.77
N ARG A 13 -10.62 2.03 -8.80
CA ARG A 13 -11.93 1.90 -8.12
C ARG A 13 -11.83 1.71 -6.59
N GLY A 14 -10.84 2.34 -5.98
CA GLY A 14 -10.54 2.22 -4.56
C GLY A 14 -9.77 0.95 -4.19
N GLU A 15 -9.20 0.22 -5.15
CA GLU A 15 -8.47 -1.03 -4.88
C GLU A 15 -6.96 -0.89 -5.11
N ILE A 16 -6.14 -1.52 -4.27
CA ILE A 16 -4.70 -1.59 -4.48
C ILE A 16 -4.13 -2.94 -4.07
N ARG A 17 -3.13 -3.42 -4.82
CA ARG A 17 -2.48 -4.70 -4.53
C ARG A 17 -1.43 -4.54 -3.45
N TRP A 18 -1.37 -5.51 -2.55
CA TRP A 18 -0.33 -5.59 -1.53
C TRP A 18 1.09 -5.57 -2.14
N SER A 19 1.31 -6.26 -3.25
CA SER A 19 2.61 -6.28 -3.93
C SER A 19 3.08 -4.87 -4.31
N ARG A 20 2.17 -4.02 -4.78
CA ARG A 20 2.47 -2.64 -5.14
C ARG A 20 2.88 -1.81 -3.92
N ILE A 21 2.21 -2.02 -2.78
CA ILE A 21 2.59 -1.38 -1.51
C ILE A 21 4.02 -1.77 -1.12
N ILE A 22 4.37 -3.06 -1.25
CA ILE A 22 5.69 -3.58 -0.94
C ILE A 22 6.76 -3.03 -1.90
N GLU A 23 6.48 -2.97 -3.20
CA GLU A 23 7.40 -2.42 -4.21
C GLU A 23 7.74 -0.94 -3.93
N GLU A 24 6.72 -0.13 -3.67
CA GLU A 24 6.89 1.29 -3.35
C GLU A 24 7.65 1.48 -2.01
N LEU A 25 7.39 0.62 -1.02
CA LEU A 25 8.11 0.64 0.24
C LEU A 25 9.55 0.15 0.11
N ARG A 26 9.82 -0.83 -0.76
CA ARG A 26 11.18 -1.34 -1.01
C ARG A 26 12.09 -0.23 -1.51
N ASP A 27 11.57 0.62 -2.40
CA ASP A 27 12.30 1.78 -2.91
C ASP A 27 12.56 2.84 -1.83
N SER A 28 11.62 2.99 -0.87
CA SER A 28 11.72 3.99 0.21
C SER A 28 12.42 3.51 1.48
N LEU A 29 12.51 2.20 1.73
CA LEU A 29 13.01 1.62 2.98
C LEU A 29 14.09 0.57 2.67
N ALA A 30 15.24 1.03 2.19
CA ALA A 30 16.43 0.20 2.11
C ALA A 30 16.89 -0.18 3.54
N GLY A 31 16.62 -1.41 3.98
CA GLY A 31 17.18 -2.00 5.21
C GLY A 31 16.30 -1.97 6.47
N LYS A 32 15.02 -1.59 6.39
CA LYS A 32 14.05 -1.71 7.50
C LYS A 32 13.03 -2.82 7.23
N PRO A 33 12.36 -3.38 8.27
CA PRO A 33 11.34 -4.41 8.08
C PRO A 33 10.18 -3.87 7.24
N LEU A 34 10.13 -4.29 5.96
CA LEU A 34 9.14 -3.85 4.97
C LEU A 34 7.72 -4.29 5.32
N VAL A 35 7.59 -5.45 5.98
CA VAL A 35 6.31 -6.04 6.35
C VAL A 35 5.55 -5.12 7.31
N ASP A 36 6.19 -4.70 8.40
CA ASP A 36 5.58 -3.84 9.43
C ASP A 36 5.15 -2.47 8.85
N ALA A 37 5.99 -1.91 7.97
CA ALA A 37 5.70 -0.66 7.28
C ALA A 37 4.54 -0.82 6.28
N ALA A 38 4.49 -1.95 5.56
CA ALA A 38 3.43 -2.26 4.63
C ALA A 38 2.09 -2.49 5.33
N GLU A 39 2.08 -3.18 6.48
CA GLU A 39 0.88 -3.38 7.27
C GLU A 39 0.31 -2.07 7.79
N LYS A 40 1.18 -1.20 8.34
CA LYS A 40 0.78 0.15 8.77
C LYS A 40 0.22 0.96 7.61
N LEU A 41 0.81 0.86 6.43
CA LEU A 41 0.37 1.60 5.26
C LEU A 41 -0.96 1.07 4.70
N ALA A 42 -1.12 -0.25 4.62
CA ALA A 42 -2.36 -0.89 4.24
C ALA A 42 -3.50 -0.56 5.21
N HIS A 43 -3.23 -0.53 6.52
CA HIS A 43 -4.22 -0.14 7.51
C HIS A 43 -4.67 1.32 7.33
N ARG A 44 -3.74 2.23 7.00
CA ARG A 44 -4.08 3.63 6.68
C ARG A 44 -4.90 3.75 5.40
N LEU A 45 -4.58 2.96 4.38
CA LEU A 45 -5.33 2.92 3.13
C LEU A 45 -6.75 2.39 3.37
N HIS A 46 -6.90 1.33 4.15
CA HIS A 46 -8.21 0.80 4.55
C HIS A 46 -9.06 1.83 5.29
N LYS A 47 -8.48 2.57 6.23
CA LYS A 47 -9.16 3.70 6.91
C LYS A 47 -9.57 4.83 5.96
N ALA A 48 -8.88 4.97 4.83
CA ALA A 48 -9.23 5.94 3.80
C ALA A 48 -10.24 5.39 2.76
N GLY A 49 -10.81 4.20 2.99
CA GLY A 49 -11.76 3.57 2.08
C GLY A 49 -11.12 2.78 0.93
N VAL A 50 -9.80 2.56 0.97
CA VAL A 50 -9.08 1.79 -0.05
C VAL A 50 -9.05 0.32 0.36
N LYS A 51 -9.49 -0.56 -0.54
CA LYS A 51 -9.44 -2.00 -0.36
C LYS A 51 -8.08 -2.54 -0.80
N VAL A 52 -7.37 -3.16 0.12
CA VAL A 52 -6.07 -3.78 -0.16
C VAL A 52 -6.27 -5.24 -0.52
N LEU A 53 -5.91 -5.60 -1.75
CA LEU A 53 -5.98 -6.96 -2.25
C LEU A 53 -4.69 -7.70 -1.84
N MET A 54 -4.82 -8.57 -0.84
CA MET A 54 -3.84 -9.62 -0.58
C MET A 54 -4.10 -10.72 -1.62
N ARG A 55 -3.09 -11.13 -2.37
CA ARG A 55 -3.24 -12.18 -3.40
C ARG A 55 -3.88 -13.43 -2.80
N ALA A 56 -4.78 -14.06 -3.57
CA ALA A 56 -5.00 -15.51 -3.48
C ALA A 56 -3.79 -16.24 -4.10
#